data_AF-Q8AY76-F1
#
_entry.id   AF-Q8AY76-F1
#
_cell.length_a   1.000
_cell.length_b   1.000
_cell.length_c   1.000
_cell.angle_alpha   90.00
_cell.angle_beta   90.00
_cell.angle_gamma   90.00
#
_symmetry.space_group_name_H-M   'P 1'
#
loop_
_entity.id
_entity.type
_entity.pdbx_description
1 polymer ?
#
loop_
_entity_poly.entity_id
_entity_poly.type
_entity_poly.pdbx_seq_one_letter_code
_entity_poly.pdbx_strand_id
1 'polypeptide(L)'
;MVHATSSLLLLLLSLALLAPGHSAKKCLLTGKWINDLGSNMTIGAVNNRGEFSGTYHTAVTATSNDIKESPLYGTQNNINKKTQPTFGFTVNWKFSESTTVFTGQCFIDRNGKEVLKTMWLL
;
A
#
# COMPACT_ATOMS: atom_id res chain seq x y z
N MET A 1 6.67 32.17 -47.66
CA MET A 1 7.37 31.42 -46.60
C MET A 1 6.31 31.03 -45.57
N VAL A 2 5.84 29.78 -45.59
CA VAL A 2 4.64 29.35 -44.85
C VAL A 2 5.07 28.80 -43.49
N HIS A 3 4.46 29.32 -42.41
CA HIS A 3 4.70 28.91 -41.02
C HIS A 3 4.43 27.41 -40.81
N ALA A 4 5.50 26.60 -40.82
CA ALA A 4 5.43 25.16 -40.51
C ALA A 4 5.58 24.85 -39.00
N THR A 5 5.80 25.87 -38.16
CA THR A 5 6.10 25.70 -36.73
C THR A 5 4.84 25.63 -35.85
N SER A 6 3.75 26.27 -36.28
CA SER A 6 2.49 26.34 -35.50
C SER A 6 1.73 25.01 -35.49
N SER A 7 1.71 24.30 -36.62
CA SER A 7 1.02 23.02 -36.77
C SER A 7 1.62 21.89 -35.94
N LEU A 8 2.95 21.85 -35.80
CA LEU A 8 3.64 20.84 -34.98
C LEU A 8 3.35 21.03 -33.49
N LEU A 9 3.30 22.29 -33.03
CA LEU A 9 3.00 22.64 -31.63
C LEU A 9 1.55 22.31 -31.26
N LEU A 10 0.60 22.59 -32.17
CA LEU A 10 -0.82 22.23 -32.04
C LEU A 10 -1.04 20.71 -32.05
N LEU A 11 -0.24 19.97 -32.83
CA LEU A 11 -0.28 18.51 -32.86
C LEU A 11 0.25 17.89 -31.56
N LEU A 12 1.33 18.46 -31.00
CA LEU A 12 1.90 18.01 -29.71
C LEU A 12 0.95 18.29 -28.53
N LEU A 13 0.28 19.45 -28.50
CA LEU A 13 -0.73 19.74 -27.48
C LEU A 13 -1.94 18.80 -27.55
N SER A 14 -2.39 18.46 -28.75
CA SER A 14 -3.52 17.55 -28.93
C SER A 14 -3.19 16.11 -28.53
N LEU A 15 -1.96 15.62 -28.77
CA LEU A 15 -1.51 14.32 -28.26
C LEU A 15 -1.44 14.26 -26.73
N ALA A 16 -1.06 15.34 -26.06
CA ALA A 16 -1.01 15.39 -24.58
C ALA A 16 -2.42 15.36 -23.94
N LEU A 17 -3.43 15.90 -24.62
CA LEU A 17 -4.84 15.86 -24.19
C LEU A 17 -5.53 14.50 -24.44
N LEU A 18 -4.97 13.69 -25.33
CA LEU A 18 -5.48 12.35 -25.69
C LEU A 18 -4.85 11.22 -24.86
N ALA A 19 -3.87 11.52 -24.00
CA ALA A 19 -3.31 10.54 -23.08
C ALA A 19 -4.44 10.06 -22.13
N PRO A 20 -4.88 8.80 -22.21
CA PRO A 20 -5.86 8.27 -21.28
C PRO A 20 -5.24 8.39 -19.88
N GLY A 21 -5.86 9.21 -19.02
CA GLY A 21 -5.48 9.29 -17.62
C GLY A 21 -5.59 7.88 -17.04
N HIS A 22 -4.45 7.19 -16.91
CA HIS A 22 -4.40 5.92 -16.23
C HIS A 22 -4.66 6.22 -14.75
N SER A 23 -5.92 6.13 -14.35
CA SER A 23 -6.29 6.19 -12.94
C SER A 23 -5.52 5.07 -12.25
N ALA A 24 -4.50 5.43 -11.46
CA ALA A 24 -3.75 4.47 -10.68
C ALA A 24 -4.72 3.62 -9.87
N LYS A 25 -4.52 2.30 -9.89
CA LYS A 25 -5.31 1.40 -9.06
C LYS A 25 -5.12 1.81 -7.60
N LYS A 26 -6.22 2.18 -6.94
CA LYS A 26 -6.26 2.55 -5.53
C LYS A 26 -6.47 1.31 -4.66
N CYS A 27 -6.03 1.41 -3.42
CA CYS A 27 -5.92 0.34 -2.44
C CYS A 27 -5.13 -0.87 -2.91
N LEU A 28 -3.97 -0.61 -3.51
CA LEU A 28 -2.94 -1.63 -3.64
C LEU A 28 -2.13 -1.64 -2.33
N LEU A 29 -2.14 -2.77 -1.61
CA LEU A 29 -1.39 -2.88 -0.36
C LEU A 29 0.13 -2.81 -0.57
N THR A 30 0.63 -3.20 -1.75
CA THR A 30 2.05 -3.11 -2.11
C THR A 30 2.57 -1.70 -1.90
N GLY A 31 3.62 -1.55 -1.09
CA GLY A 31 4.23 -0.25 -0.82
C GLY A 31 4.66 -0.07 0.63
N LYS A 32 4.90 1.19 1.00
CA LYS A 32 5.31 1.60 2.34
C LYS A 32 4.15 2.28 3.06
N TRP A 33 3.98 1.93 4.32
CA TRP A 33 2.92 2.42 5.20
C TRP A 33 3.51 2.84 6.54
N ILE A 34 2.90 3.86 7.14
CA ILE A 34 3.20 4.31 8.49
C ILE A 34 1.89 4.40 9.28
N ASN A 35 1.91 3.99 10.55
CA ASN A 35 0.76 4.15 11.44
C ASN A 35 0.91 5.36 12.38
N ASP A 36 -0.14 5.65 13.14
CA ASP A 36 -0.18 6.81 14.05
C ASP A 36 0.79 6.70 15.25
N LEU A 37 1.36 5.51 15.49
CA LEU A 37 2.40 5.27 16.48
C LEU A 37 3.81 5.45 15.91
N GLY A 38 3.95 5.75 14.61
CA GLY A 38 5.24 5.89 13.92
C GLY A 38 5.86 4.56 13.46
N SER A 39 5.13 3.44 13.56
CA SER A 39 5.61 2.14 13.07
C SER A 39 5.54 2.10 11.55
N ASN A 40 6.59 1.56 10.93
CA ASN A 40 6.71 1.45 9.48
C ASN A 40 6.46 0.01 9.02
N MET A 41 5.78 -0.13 7.89
CA MET A 41 5.48 -1.40 7.27
C MET A 41 5.76 -1.33 5.77
N THR A 42 6.46 -2.31 5.23
CA THR A 42 6.64 -2.47 3.78
C THR A 42 5.96 -3.76 3.33
N ILE A 43 4.99 -3.67 2.44
CA ILE A 43 4.31 -4.82 1.84
C ILE A 43 4.86 -5.00 0.42
N GLY A 44 5.31 -6.22 0.13
CA GLY A 44 5.77 -6.63 -1.19
C GLY A 44 4.63 -6.81 -2.19
N ALA A 45 4.95 -7.37 -3.36
CA ALA A 45 3.94 -7.62 -4.38
C ALA A 45 2.88 -8.61 -3.90
N VAL A 46 1.61 -8.23 -4.04
CA VAL A 46 0.47 -9.13 -3.80
C VAL A 46 0.30 -10.06 -5.01
N ASN A 47 0.28 -11.37 -4.78
CA ASN A 47 0.12 -12.35 -5.86
C ASN A 47 -1.35 -12.53 -6.30
N ASN A 48 -1.60 -13.37 -7.30
CA ASN A 48 -2.93 -13.62 -7.84
C ASN A 48 -3.90 -14.26 -6.83
N ARG A 49 -3.40 -14.97 -5.81
CA ARG A 49 -4.18 -15.51 -4.69
C ARG A 49 -4.45 -14.48 -3.58
N GLY A 50 -3.89 -13.28 -3.69
CA GLY A 50 -4.03 -12.23 -2.69
C GLY A 50 -3.01 -12.33 -1.57
N GLU A 51 -2.08 -13.26 -1.64
CA GLU A 51 -1.04 -13.44 -0.63
C GLU A 51 0.06 -12.39 -0.82
N PHE A 52 0.65 -11.96 0.29
CA PHE A 52 1.79 -11.05 0.30
C PHE A 52 2.72 -11.36 1.47
N SER A 53 3.97 -10.96 1.31
CA SER A 53 4.97 -10.90 2.36
C SER A 53 5.49 -9.47 2.50
N GLY A 54 6.15 -9.19 3.61
CA GLY A 54 6.71 -7.87 3.87
C GLY A 54 7.54 -7.81 5.12
N THR A 55 7.80 -6.58 5.56
CA THR A 55 8.48 -6.29 6.82
C THR A 55 7.70 -5.28 7.64
N TYR A 56 7.82 -5.41 8.96
CA TYR A 56 7.25 -4.52 9.95
C TYR A 56 8.36 -4.06 10.90
N HIS A 57 8.46 -2.75 11.08
CA HIS A 57 9.36 -2.11 12.02
C HIS A 57 8.53 -1.27 12.99
N THR A 58 8.24 -1.84 14.16
CA THR A 58 7.46 -1.15 15.19
C THR A 58 8.25 0.01 15.79
N ALA A 59 7.55 1.06 16.21
CA ALA A 59 8.14 2.16 16.98
C ALA A 59 8.04 1.93 18.51
N VAL A 60 7.24 0.96 18.93
CA VAL A 60 6.94 0.67 20.34
C VAL A 60 7.04 -0.83 20.63
N THR A 61 7.39 -1.19 21.86
CA THR A 61 7.44 -2.59 22.32
C THR A 61 7.03 -2.67 23.80
N ALA A 62 6.45 -3.80 24.20
CA ALA A 62 6.15 -4.12 25.60
C ALA A 62 7.33 -4.81 26.33
N THR A 63 8.41 -5.12 25.60
CA THR A 63 9.62 -5.76 26.14
C THR A 63 10.77 -4.75 26.26
N SER A 64 11.81 -5.10 26.99
CA SER A 64 13.07 -4.33 27.04
C SER A 64 14.06 -4.71 25.93
N ASN A 65 13.67 -5.56 24.99
CA ASN A 65 14.55 -6.03 23.92
C ASN A 65 14.67 -4.96 22.82
N ASP A 66 15.84 -4.91 22.19
CA ASP A 66 16.06 -4.03 21.04
C ASP A 66 15.09 -4.38 19.89
N ILE A 67 14.35 -3.38 19.43
CA ILE A 67 13.42 -3.52 18.31
C ILE A 67 14.19 -3.91 17.05
N LYS A 68 13.70 -4.95 16.37
CA LYS A 68 14.22 -5.42 15.08
C LYS A 68 13.12 -5.46 14.04
N GLU A 69 13.48 -5.12 12.80
CA GLU A 69 12.59 -5.36 11.67
C GLU A 69 12.19 -6.83 11.62
N SER A 70 10.88 -7.07 11.56
CA SER A 70 10.27 -8.39 11.69
C SER A 70 9.46 -8.73 10.43
N PRO A 71 9.47 -9.98 9.96
CA PRO A 71 8.73 -10.39 8.77
C PRO A 71 7.24 -10.37 9.04
N LEU A 72 6.48 -10.04 7.99
CA LEU A 72 5.03 -10.22 7.96
C LEU A 72 4.60 -11.05 6.77
N TYR A 73 3.48 -11.77 6.93
CA TYR A 73 2.84 -12.55 5.89
C TYR A 73 1.33 -12.41 6.00
N GLY A 74 0.63 -12.27 4.89
CA GLY A 74 -0.81 -12.03 4.92
C GLY A 74 -1.52 -12.29 3.61
N THR A 75 -2.82 -12.05 3.62
CA THR A 75 -3.69 -12.13 2.45
C THR A 75 -4.64 -10.95 2.38
N GLN A 76 -5.03 -10.57 1.17
CA GLN A 76 -6.11 -9.63 0.91
C GLN A 76 -7.22 -10.28 0.08
N ASN A 77 -8.44 -9.79 0.27
CA ASN A 77 -9.59 -10.25 -0.50
C ASN A 77 -9.50 -9.75 -1.94
N ASN A 78 -9.40 -10.69 -2.88
CA ASN A 78 -9.36 -10.43 -4.32
C ASN A 78 -10.68 -10.75 -5.06
N ILE A 79 -11.71 -11.30 -4.38
CA ILE A 79 -12.88 -11.93 -5.00
C ILE A 79 -13.73 -10.94 -5.81
N ASN A 80 -13.62 -9.63 -5.57
CA ASN A 80 -14.42 -8.64 -6.29
C ASN A 80 -13.66 -7.38 -6.71
N LYS A 81 -12.32 -7.38 -6.78
CA LYS A 81 -11.43 -6.23 -7.11
C LYS A 81 -11.95 -4.86 -6.65
N LYS A 82 -12.71 -4.82 -5.54
CA LYS A 82 -13.35 -3.60 -5.06
C LYS A 82 -12.21 -2.66 -4.70
N THR A 83 -12.43 -1.37 -4.89
CA THR A 83 -11.43 -0.33 -4.65
C THR A 83 -10.94 -0.25 -3.20
N GLN A 84 -11.44 -1.09 -2.29
CA GLN A 84 -11.26 -1.03 -0.83
C GLN A 84 -11.29 -2.44 -0.22
N PRO A 85 -10.29 -3.31 -0.48
CA PRO A 85 -10.27 -4.71 -0.04
C PRO A 85 -10.04 -4.82 1.48
N THR A 86 -10.63 -5.87 2.06
CA THR A 86 -10.27 -6.35 3.40
C THR A 86 -8.99 -7.18 3.33
N PHE A 87 -8.20 -7.20 4.39
CA PHE A 87 -6.96 -7.95 4.47
C PHE A 87 -6.64 -8.37 5.91
N GLY A 88 -5.71 -9.30 6.04
CA GLY A 88 -5.08 -9.61 7.32
C GLY A 88 -3.65 -10.09 7.13
N PHE A 89 -2.82 -9.87 8.14
CA PHE A 89 -1.44 -10.34 8.15
C PHE A 89 -0.95 -10.64 9.57
N THR A 90 0.05 -11.50 9.65
CA THR A 90 0.74 -11.89 10.87
C THR A 90 2.14 -11.32 10.86
N VAL A 91 2.58 -10.74 11.98
CA VAL A 91 3.96 -10.32 12.23
C VAL A 91 4.58 -11.29 13.23
N ASN A 92 5.67 -11.94 12.83
CA ASN A 92 6.46 -12.79 13.71
C ASN A 92 7.67 -12.01 14.21
N TRP A 93 7.67 -11.60 15.48
CA TRP A 93 8.64 -10.64 16.01
C TRP A 93 10.02 -11.28 16.19
N LYS A 94 11.05 -10.72 15.53
CA LYS A 94 12.43 -11.23 15.63
C LYS A 94 13.15 -10.90 16.95
N PHE A 95 12.49 -10.16 17.83
CA PHE A 95 13.05 -9.68 19.09
C PHE A 95 12.18 -10.03 20.31
N SER A 96 11.15 -10.87 20.16
CA SER A 96 10.34 -11.40 21.26
C SER A 96 9.73 -12.75 20.89
N GLU A 97 9.28 -13.53 21.87
CA GLU A 97 8.56 -14.79 21.64
C GLU A 97 7.05 -14.58 21.40
N SER A 98 6.67 -13.42 20.85
CA SER A 98 5.27 -13.05 20.61
C SER A 98 4.96 -12.97 19.12
N THR A 99 3.68 -12.90 18.78
CA THR A 99 3.19 -12.74 17.41
C THR A 99 2.03 -11.77 17.44
N THR A 100 1.96 -10.87 16.46
CA THR A 100 0.80 -9.97 16.32
C THR A 100 0.06 -10.27 15.03
N VAL A 101 -1.26 -10.36 15.11
CA VAL A 101 -2.11 -10.41 13.92
C VAL A 101 -2.78 -9.07 13.73
N PHE A 102 -2.85 -8.61 12.48
CA PHE A 102 -3.60 -7.44 12.05
C PHE A 102 -4.70 -7.88 11.11
N THR A 103 -5.89 -7.31 11.26
CA THR A 103 -6.99 -7.42 10.29
C THR A 103 -7.53 -6.03 10.00
N GLY A 104 -7.97 -5.79 8.77
CA GLY A 104 -8.44 -4.47 8.40
C GLY A 104 -8.96 -4.34 6.99
N GLN A 105 -9.15 -3.09 6.58
CA GLN A 105 -9.63 -2.70 5.27
C GLN A 105 -8.93 -1.44 4.80
N CYS A 106 -8.57 -1.40 3.52
CA CYS A 106 -8.10 -0.17 2.89
C CYS A 106 -9.30 0.69 2.49
N PHE A 107 -9.23 1.98 2.79
CA PHE A 107 -10.21 2.99 2.38
C PHE A 107 -9.54 4.09 1.57
N ILE A 108 -10.32 4.74 0.72
CA ILE A 108 -9.93 5.97 0.03
C ILE A 108 -10.76 7.10 0.65
N ASP A 109 -10.10 8.08 1.26
CA ASP A 109 -10.80 9.20 1.88
C ASP A 109 -11.37 10.19 0.84
N ARG A 110 -12.06 11.23 1.33
CA ARG A 110 -12.67 12.27 0.49
C ARG A 110 -11.65 13.06 -0.34
N ASN A 111 -10.37 13.01 0.04
CA ASN A 111 -9.27 13.68 -0.63
C ASN A 111 -8.52 12.74 -1.60
N GLY A 112 -8.97 11.49 -1.73
CA GLY A 112 -8.33 10.49 -2.60
C GLY A 112 -7.10 9.82 -1.99
N LYS A 113 -6.83 10.03 -0.69
CA LYS A 113 -5.72 9.42 0.04
C LYS A 113 -6.13 8.04 0.55
N GLU A 114 -5.23 7.09 0.41
CA GLU A 114 -5.42 5.72 0.88
C GLU A 114 -5.10 5.62 2.38
N VAL A 115 -5.96 4.93 3.12
CA VAL A 115 -5.85 4.74 4.57
C VAL A 115 -6.16 3.29 4.91
N LEU A 116 -5.26 2.64 5.64
CA LEU A 116 -5.52 1.32 6.21
C LEU A 116 -6.16 1.48 7.58
N LYS A 117 -7.38 0.96 7.75
CA LYS A 117 -8.04 0.87 9.06
C LYS A 117 -7.91 -0.55 9.56
N THR A 118 -7.19 -0.73 10.65
CA THR A 118 -6.85 -2.06 11.18
C THR A 118 -7.18 -2.17 12.67
N MET A 119 -7.43 -3.41 13.09
CA MET A 119 -7.34 -3.86 14.47
C MET A 119 -6.21 -4.87 14.59
N TRP A 120 -5.72 -5.07 15.81
CA TRP A 120 -4.64 -6.00 16.08
C TRP A 120 -4.81 -6.74 17.41
N LEU A 121 -4.21 -7.91 17.49
CA LEU A 121 -4.06 -8.71 18.71
C LEU A 121 -2.60 -9.11 18.83
N LEU A 122 -2.01 -8.81 19.99
CA LEU A 122 -0.65 -9.19 20.40
C LEU A 122 -0.75 -10.33 21.42
#